data_AF-A0A5C8B2B1-F1
#
_entry.id   AF-A0A5C8B2B1-F1
#
_cell.length_a   1.000
_cell.length_b   1.000
_cell.length_c   1.000
_cell.angle_alpha   90.00
_cell.angle_beta   90.00
_cell.angle_gamma   90.00
#
_symmetry.space_group_name_H-M   'P 1'
#
loop_
_entity.id
_entity.type
_entity.pdbx_description
1 polymer ?
#
loop_
_entity_poly.entity_id
_entity_poly.type
_entity_poly.pdbx_seq_one_letter_code
_entity_poly.pdbx_strand_id
1 'polypeptide(L)'
;MSLSNETLFKPHGYFSVRVEGQILLTEVTGPWNLELVEYWATQTRELAQNFRKDHPYVAVTVIRGSMLCPPDALERVAQGVAYARQNLACVGHCIVVAPDVDGREIVRNAYQRIGLGLFFADLEQALHWASQCLSKFRSDGDQTSDRVCKEVCGSEAAD
;
A
#
# COMPACT_ATOMS: atom_id res chain seq x y z
N MET A 1 1.49 -8.02 -43.50
CA MET A 1 1.26 -6.78 -42.74
C MET A 1 0.91 -7.17 -41.32
N SER A 2 1.87 -7.10 -40.39
CA SER A 2 1.62 -7.42 -38.98
C SER A 2 1.12 -6.15 -38.31
N LEU A 3 -0.12 -6.15 -37.83
CA LEU A 3 -0.63 -5.13 -36.92
C LEU A 3 -0.15 -5.50 -35.52
N SER A 4 0.98 -4.94 -35.09
CA SER A 4 1.38 -4.95 -33.67
C SER A 4 0.45 -4.01 -32.91
N ASN A 5 -0.64 -4.56 -32.39
CA ASN A 5 -1.63 -3.84 -31.59
C ASN A 5 -1.19 -3.84 -30.12
N GLU A 6 -0.04 -3.25 -29.80
CA GLU A 6 0.37 -3.00 -28.41
C GLU A 6 -0.25 -1.68 -27.97
N THR A 7 -1.33 -1.80 -27.20
CA THR A 7 -2.12 -0.72 -26.59
C THR A 7 -1.25 0.22 -25.77
N LEU A 8 -1.13 1.47 -26.23
CA LEU A 8 -0.11 2.44 -25.85
C LEU A 8 -0.65 3.49 -24.86
N PHE A 9 -1.22 3.07 -23.73
CA PHE A 9 -1.65 4.01 -22.70
C PHE A 9 -0.44 4.51 -21.91
N LYS A 10 -0.46 5.79 -21.52
CA LYS A 10 0.56 6.39 -20.66
C LYS A 10 0.12 6.28 -19.19
N PRO A 11 1.05 6.21 -18.22
CA PRO A 11 0.70 6.35 -16.81
C PRO A 11 -0.13 7.62 -16.57
N HIS A 12 -1.26 7.46 -15.89
CA HIS A 12 -2.12 8.55 -15.45
C HIS A 12 -1.97 8.72 -13.94
N GLY A 13 -1.77 9.96 -13.49
CA GLY A 13 -1.37 10.26 -12.12
C GLY A 13 0.14 10.30 -11.93
N TYR A 14 0.57 10.53 -10.70
CA TYR A 14 1.98 10.65 -10.33
C TYR A 14 2.23 9.97 -9.01
N PHE A 15 3.43 9.43 -8.82
CA PHE A 15 3.86 8.97 -7.51
C PHE A 15 5.32 9.34 -7.25
N SER A 16 5.67 9.35 -5.97
CA SER A 16 7.04 9.25 -5.50
C SER A 16 7.11 8.16 -4.45
N VAL A 17 8.24 7.46 -4.39
CA VAL A 17 8.49 6.41 -3.40
C VAL A 17 9.88 6.60 -2.83
N ARG A 18 10.00 6.47 -1.51
CA ARG A 18 11.27 6.60 -0.79
C ARG A 18 11.28 5.71 0.44
N VAL A 19 12.49 5.47 0.95
CA VAL A 19 12.71 4.72 2.19
C VAL A 19 13.08 5.69 3.30
N GLU A 20 12.36 5.61 4.41
CA GLU A 20 12.64 6.34 5.66
C GLU A 20 12.81 5.32 6.80
N GLY A 21 14.05 4.88 7.03
CA GLY A 21 14.33 3.80 7.98
C GLY A 21 13.65 2.49 7.56
N GLN A 22 12.73 1.99 8.39
CA GLN A 22 11.92 0.79 8.13
C GLN A 22 10.54 1.12 7.52
N ILE A 23 10.38 2.32 6.97
CA ILE A 23 9.16 2.75 6.31
C ILE A 23 9.42 2.88 4.81
N LEU A 24 8.57 2.23 4.01
CA LEU A 24 8.49 2.47 2.57
C LEU A 24 7.32 3.43 2.33
N LEU A 25 7.64 4.70 2.13
CA LEU A 25 6.67 5.77 2.01
C LEU A 25 6.43 6.08 0.54
N THR A 26 5.19 5.87 0.09
CA THR A 26 4.72 6.28 -1.23
C THR A 26 3.79 7.47 -1.08
N GLU A 27 3.96 8.49 -1.90
CA GLU A 27 2.94 9.50 -2.14
C GLU A 27 2.42 9.34 -3.56
N VAL A 28 1.11 9.13 -3.73
CA VAL A 28 0.46 8.95 -5.03
C VAL A 28 -0.66 9.98 -5.20
N THR A 29 -0.72 10.60 -6.38
CA THR A 29 -1.76 11.55 -6.76
C THR A 29 -2.54 11.00 -7.93
N GLY A 30 -3.84 10.75 -7.71
CA GLY A 30 -4.73 10.15 -8.70
C GLY A 30 -5.63 11.13 -9.45
N PRO A 31 -6.56 10.62 -10.29
CA PRO A 31 -6.84 9.18 -10.47
C PRO A 31 -5.69 8.46 -11.18
N TRP A 32 -5.65 7.13 -11.11
CA TRP A 32 -4.60 6.35 -11.76
C TRP A 32 -5.12 5.16 -12.54
N ASN A 33 -4.36 4.77 -13.56
CA ASN A 33 -4.61 3.61 -14.42
C ASN A 33 -3.64 2.47 -14.12
N LEU A 34 -3.80 1.36 -14.86
CA LEU A 34 -2.97 0.17 -14.73
C LEU A 34 -1.49 0.49 -14.98
N GLU A 35 -1.19 1.30 -16.00
CA GLU A 35 0.19 1.62 -16.38
C GLU A 35 0.95 2.36 -15.27
N LEU A 36 0.27 3.28 -14.53
CA LEU A 36 0.87 3.89 -13.35
C LEU A 36 1.13 2.83 -12.27
N VAL A 37 0.17 1.95 -11.99
CA VAL A 37 0.30 0.93 -10.94
C VAL A 37 1.41 -0.07 -11.26
N GLU A 38 1.59 -0.46 -12.52
CA GLU A 38 2.67 -1.34 -12.94
C GLU A 38 4.05 -0.68 -12.74
N TYR A 39 4.17 0.58 -13.16
CA TYR A 39 5.40 1.34 -12.96
C TYR A 39 5.68 1.55 -11.46
N TRP A 40 4.66 1.95 -10.69
CA TRP A 40 4.73 2.12 -9.24
C TRP A 40 5.13 0.83 -8.53
N ALA A 41 4.53 -0.30 -8.88
CA ALA A 41 4.86 -1.59 -8.29
C ALA A 41 6.31 -2.02 -8.59
N THR A 42 6.83 -1.68 -9.77
CA THR A 42 8.23 -1.96 -10.14
C THR A 42 9.18 -1.17 -9.25
N GLN A 43 8.99 0.15 -9.15
CA GLN A 43 9.83 1.03 -8.32
C GLN A 43 9.75 0.68 -6.82
N THR A 44 8.54 0.39 -6.34
CA THR A 44 8.32 -0.03 -4.95
C THR A 44 9.03 -1.35 -4.64
N ARG A 45 8.98 -2.31 -5.57
CA ARG A 45 9.63 -3.62 -5.39
C ARG A 45 11.15 -3.49 -5.34
N GLU A 46 11.75 -2.69 -6.22
CA GLU A 46 13.20 -2.47 -6.26
C GLU A 46 13.72 -1.94 -4.91
N LEU A 47 13.00 -1.00 -4.30
CA LEU A 47 13.34 -0.48 -2.98
C LEU A 47 13.07 -1.53 -1.89
N ALA A 48 11.91 -2.19 -1.94
CA ALA A 48 11.48 -3.14 -0.92
C ALA A 48 12.38 -4.39 -0.81
N GLN A 49 13.06 -4.78 -1.89
CA GLN A 49 14.02 -5.90 -1.89
C GLN A 49 15.22 -5.68 -0.98
N ASN A 50 15.49 -4.45 -0.55
CA ASN A 50 16.60 -4.13 0.35
C ASN A 50 16.28 -4.38 1.83
N PHE A 51 15.01 -4.61 2.19
CA PHE A 51 14.63 -4.98 3.55
C PHE A 51 14.89 -6.45 3.82
N ARG A 52 15.11 -6.79 5.10
CA ARG A 52 15.45 -8.14 5.54
C ARG A 52 14.36 -8.68 6.45
N LYS A 53 14.23 -10.01 6.54
CA LYS A 53 13.24 -10.65 7.43
C LYS A 53 13.44 -10.29 8.91
N ASP A 54 14.69 -10.17 9.35
CA ASP A 54 15.06 -9.75 10.71
C ASP A 54 14.93 -8.24 10.94
N HIS A 55 14.69 -7.47 9.88
CA HIS A 55 14.53 -6.03 9.90
C HIS A 55 13.43 -5.61 8.91
N PRO A 56 12.16 -5.97 9.19
CA PRO A 56 11.06 -5.82 8.25
C PRO A 56 10.69 -4.35 8.05
N TYR A 57 9.76 -4.09 7.14
CA TYR A 57 9.25 -2.75 6.89
C TYR A 57 7.73 -2.66 6.95
N VAL A 58 7.24 -1.42 7.04
CA VAL A 58 5.82 -1.08 6.86
C VAL A 58 5.66 -0.20 5.62
N ALA A 59 4.70 -0.53 4.78
CA ALA A 59 4.31 0.28 3.62
C ALA A 59 3.29 1.34 4.05
N VAL A 60 3.60 2.61 3.81
CA VAL A 60 2.70 3.75 4.06
C VAL A 60 2.43 4.42 2.73
N THR A 61 1.17 4.48 2.31
CA THR A 61 0.77 5.12 1.04
C THR A 61 -0.09 6.33 1.32
N VAL A 62 0.40 7.52 0.99
CA VAL A 62 -0.37 8.77 1.04
C VAL A 62 -1.04 8.99 -0.30
N ILE A 63 -2.36 9.09 -0.32
CA ILE A 63 -3.13 9.34 -1.53
C ILE A 63 -3.64 10.79 -1.54
N ARG A 64 -3.47 11.47 -2.67
CA ARG A 64 -3.91 12.86 -2.91
C ARG A 64 -4.77 12.94 -4.17
N GLY A 65 -5.66 13.93 -4.20
CA GLY A 65 -6.54 14.18 -5.35
C GLY A 65 -7.67 13.15 -5.45
N SER A 66 -7.36 11.94 -5.92
CA SER A 66 -8.34 10.87 -6.11
C SER A 66 -7.78 9.48 -5.82
N MET A 67 -8.61 8.60 -5.24
CA MET A 67 -8.34 7.16 -5.10
C MET A 67 -8.97 6.32 -6.23
N LEU A 68 -9.65 6.97 -7.18
CA LEU A 68 -10.35 6.27 -8.26
C LEU A 68 -9.34 5.65 -9.22
N CYS A 69 -9.60 4.39 -9.57
CA CYS A 69 -8.83 3.63 -10.52
C CYS A 69 -9.74 2.59 -11.20
N PRO A 70 -9.39 2.15 -12.42
CA PRO A 70 -10.11 1.06 -13.07
C PRO A 70 -9.88 -0.28 -12.33
N PRO A 71 -10.79 -1.25 -12.49
CA PRO A 71 -10.72 -2.52 -11.74
C PRO A 71 -9.43 -3.32 -11.91
N ASP A 72 -8.83 -3.29 -13.09
CA ASP A 72 -7.55 -3.95 -13.42
C ASP A 72 -6.37 -3.33 -12.66
N ALA A 73 -6.34 -2.00 -12.53
CA ALA A 73 -5.37 -1.29 -11.70
C ALA A 73 -5.52 -1.70 -10.23
N LEU A 74 -6.75 -1.80 -9.72
CA LEU A 74 -7.00 -2.25 -8.34
C LEU A 74 -6.58 -3.71 -8.12
N GLU A 75 -6.86 -4.60 -9.07
CA GLU A 75 -6.41 -5.99 -9.03
C GLU A 75 -4.88 -6.05 -8.99
N ARG A 76 -4.20 -5.23 -9.79
CA ARG A 76 -2.75 -5.16 -9.80
C ARG A 76 -2.16 -4.63 -8.49
N VAL A 77 -2.83 -3.68 -7.81
CA VAL A 77 -2.50 -3.26 -6.44
C VAL A 77 -2.65 -4.44 -5.47
N ALA A 78 -3.75 -5.19 -5.55
CA ALA A 78 -4.00 -6.35 -4.69
C ALA A 78 -2.89 -7.41 -4.79
N GLN A 79 -2.46 -7.70 -6.02
CA GLN A 79 -1.33 -8.61 -6.28
C GLN A 79 -0.03 -8.10 -5.65
N GLY A 80 0.22 -6.79 -5.73
CA GLY A 80 1.39 -6.15 -5.09
C GLY A 80 1.38 -6.29 -3.57
N VAL A 81 0.24 -6.03 -2.93
CA VAL A 81 0.06 -6.16 -1.47
C VAL A 81 0.28 -7.60 -1.02
N ALA A 82 -0.33 -8.57 -1.72
CA ALA A 82 -0.17 -9.99 -1.42
C ALA A 82 1.29 -10.42 -1.59
N TYR A 83 1.94 -10.03 -2.68
CA TYR A 83 3.34 -10.35 -2.94
C TYR A 83 4.26 -9.78 -1.86
N ALA A 84 4.08 -8.53 -1.46
CA ALA A 84 4.91 -7.87 -0.45
C ALA A 84 4.83 -8.57 0.92
N ARG A 85 3.63 -8.96 1.35
CA ARG A 85 3.42 -9.71 2.60
C ARG A 85 4.09 -11.07 2.59
N GLN A 86 4.01 -11.78 1.46
CA GLN A 86 4.51 -13.14 1.33
C GLN A 86 6.03 -13.19 1.09
N ASN A 87 6.59 -12.21 0.40
CA ASN A 87 7.94 -12.32 -0.18
C ASN A 87 8.91 -11.21 0.21
N LEU A 88 8.44 -10.07 0.76
CA LEU A 88 9.30 -8.88 0.95
C LEU A 88 9.45 -8.43 2.41
N ALA A 89 9.19 -9.28 3.41
CA ALA A 89 9.29 -8.87 4.83
C ALA A 89 8.47 -7.61 5.18
N CYS A 90 7.34 -7.41 4.49
CA CYS A 90 6.42 -6.32 4.81
C CYS A 90 5.43 -6.78 5.89
N VAL A 91 5.42 -6.08 7.03
CA VAL A 91 4.61 -6.47 8.21
C VAL A 91 3.36 -5.60 8.40
N GLY A 92 3.19 -4.56 7.58
CA GLY A 92 2.05 -3.66 7.66
C GLY A 92 1.85 -2.88 6.37
N HIS A 93 0.59 -2.61 6.02
CA HIS A 93 0.21 -1.67 4.97
C HIS A 93 -0.85 -0.73 5.51
N CYS A 94 -0.70 0.57 5.28
CA CYS A 94 -1.74 1.54 5.59
C CYS A 94 -1.82 2.62 4.53
N ILE A 95 -2.96 3.30 4.51
CA ILE A 95 -3.24 4.41 3.60
C ILE A 95 -3.47 5.67 4.41
N VAL A 96 -2.85 6.77 4.01
CA VAL A 96 -3.18 8.11 4.48
C VAL A 96 -4.06 8.76 3.42
N VAL A 97 -5.28 9.11 3.80
CA VAL A 97 -6.26 9.71 2.89
C VAL A 97 -7.11 10.73 3.65
N ALA A 98 -6.95 11.99 3.27
CA ALA A 98 -7.73 13.09 3.81
C ALA A 98 -9.22 12.99 3.39
N PRO A 99 -10.16 13.56 4.17
CA PRO A 99 -11.59 13.45 3.89
C PRO A 99 -12.02 14.01 2.52
N ASP A 100 -11.24 14.93 1.95
CA ASP A 100 -11.49 15.62 0.69
C ASP A 100 -10.96 14.88 -0.55
N VAL A 101 -10.32 13.71 -0.38
CA VAL A 101 -9.83 12.91 -1.51
C VAL A 101 -10.99 12.23 -2.24
N ASP A 102 -11.07 12.44 -3.55
CA ASP A 102 -12.14 11.90 -4.38
C ASP A 102 -12.17 10.38 -4.37
N GLY A 103 -13.39 9.84 -4.25
CA GLY A 103 -13.62 8.39 -4.30
C GLY A 103 -13.26 7.62 -3.03
N ARG A 104 -12.78 8.29 -1.96
CA ARG A 104 -12.43 7.65 -0.67
C ARG A 104 -13.50 6.68 -0.17
N GLU A 105 -14.76 7.12 -0.09
CA GLU A 105 -15.85 6.29 0.40
C GLU A 105 -16.33 5.25 -0.62
N ILE A 106 -16.19 5.55 -1.92
CA ILE A 106 -16.56 4.63 -3.01
C ILE A 106 -15.66 3.40 -2.99
N VAL A 107 -14.35 3.60 -2.83
CA VAL A 107 -13.37 2.52 -2.95
C VAL A 107 -13.05 1.84 -1.62
N ARG A 108 -13.48 2.37 -0.48
CA ARG A 108 -13.20 1.85 0.87
C ARG A 108 -13.40 0.34 0.98
N ASN A 109 -14.58 -0.14 0.58
CA ASN A 109 -14.92 -1.57 0.64
C ASN A 109 -14.10 -2.43 -0.33
N ALA A 110 -13.66 -1.87 -1.46
CA ALA A 110 -12.81 -2.57 -2.41
C ALA A 110 -11.37 -2.68 -1.89
N TYR A 111 -10.86 -1.62 -1.26
CA TYR A 111 -9.53 -1.57 -0.65
C TYR A 111 -9.42 -2.46 0.59
N GLN A 112 -10.46 -2.49 1.43
CA GLN A 112 -10.55 -3.42 2.55
C GLN A 112 -10.41 -4.89 2.10
N ARG A 113 -11.08 -5.28 1.01
CA ARG A 113 -11.04 -6.64 0.46
C ARG A 113 -9.65 -7.07 0.01
N ILE A 114 -8.82 -6.14 -0.42
CA ILE A 114 -7.44 -6.43 -0.86
C ILE A 114 -6.41 -6.22 0.26
N GLY A 115 -6.86 -6.05 1.50
CA GLY A 115 -5.99 -5.90 2.66
C GLY A 115 -5.43 -4.49 2.87
N LEU A 116 -5.99 -3.47 2.21
CA LEU A 116 -5.66 -2.05 2.38
C LEU A 116 -6.78 -1.31 3.12
N GLY A 117 -7.38 -1.94 4.14
CA GLY A 117 -8.53 -1.36 4.86
C GLY A 117 -8.20 -0.31 5.91
N LEU A 118 -6.92 -0.16 6.25
CA LEU A 118 -6.50 0.73 7.34
C LEU A 118 -6.19 2.13 6.80
N PHE A 119 -7.11 3.06 7.07
CA PHE A 119 -7.04 4.45 6.63
C PHE A 119 -6.72 5.36 7.81
N PHE A 120 -5.76 6.26 7.64
CA PHE A 120 -5.43 7.35 8.54
C PHE A 120 -5.78 8.69 7.89
N ALA A 121 -6.18 9.66 8.72
CA ALA A 121 -6.48 11.02 8.25
C ALA A 121 -5.21 11.81 7.92
N ASP A 122 -4.12 11.54 8.62
CA ASP A 122 -2.84 12.21 8.45
C ASP A 122 -1.65 11.23 8.55
N LEU A 123 -0.49 11.71 8.11
CA LEU A 123 0.74 10.93 8.05
C LEU A 123 1.31 10.65 9.44
N GLU A 124 1.10 11.53 10.42
CA GLU A 124 1.63 11.36 11.77
C GLU A 124 1.00 10.13 12.44
N GLN A 125 -0.32 9.99 12.36
CA GLN A 125 -1.03 8.82 12.88
C GLN A 125 -0.58 7.52 12.21
N ALA A 126 -0.40 7.54 10.88
CA ALA A 126 0.07 6.38 10.13
C ALA A 126 1.49 5.97 10.52
N LEU A 127 2.40 6.93 10.70
CA LEU A 127 3.77 6.66 11.13
C LEU A 127 3.82 6.16 12.59
N HIS A 128 2.97 6.70 13.46
CA HIS A 128 2.82 6.19 14.82
C HIS A 128 2.40 4.73 14.82
N TRP A 129 1.35 4.38 14.08
CA TRP A 129 0.92 2.99 13.91
C TRP A 129 2.01 2.10 13.31
N ALA A 130 2.70 2.57 12.27
CA ALA A 130 3.78 1.82 11.65
C ALA A 130 4.91 1.49 12.64
N SER A 131 5.25 2.44 13.52
CA SER A 131 6.24 2.23 14.59
C SER A 131 5.81 1.13 15.57
N GLN A 132 4.52 1.04 15.88
CA GLN A 132 3.96 -0.01 16.73
C GLN A 132 4.04 -1.38 16.07
N CYS A 133 3.73 -1.49 14.77
CA CYS A 133 3.89 -2.74 14.01
C CYS A 133 5.33 -3.25 14.06
N LEU A 134 6.29 -2.37 13.84
CA LEU A 134 7.72 -2.70 13.88
C LEU A 134 8.17 -3.08 15.30
N SER A 135 7.68 -2.39 16.32
CA SER A 135 7.98 -2.72 17.72
C SER A 135 7.44 -4.10 18.10
N LYS A 136 6.20 -4.39 17.72
CA LYS A 136 5.56 -5.68 17.99
C LYS A 136 6.30 -6.83 17.31
N PHE A 137 6.68 -6.67 16.05
CA PHE A 137 7.48 -7.68 15.35
C PHE A 137 8.80 -8.00 16.07
N ARG A 138 9.48 -6.99 16.64
CA ARG A 138 10.71 -7.20 17.43
C ARG A 138 10.45 -7.97 18.73
N SER A 139 9.30 -7.76 19.36
CA SER A 139 8.93 -8.42 20.61
C SER A 139 8.46 -9.87 20.40
N ASP A 140 7.77 -10.15 19.30
CA ASP A 140 7.13 -11.45 19.05
C ASP A 140 8.07 -12.48 18.37
N GLY A 141 9.21 -12.04 17.82
CA GLY A 141 10.08 -12.89 17.01
C GLY A 141 9.40 -13.37 15.71
N ASP A 142 10.12 -14.12 14.88
CA ASP A 142 9.79 -14.54 13.49
C ASP A 142 8.41 -15.26 13.29
N GLN A 143 7.62 -15.42 14.35
CA GLN A 143 6.26 -15.93 14.28
C GLN A 143 5.26 -14.75 14.29
N THR A 144 4.91 -14.21 13.11
CA THR A 144 3.56 -13.68 12.74
C THR A 144 3.57 -12.42 11.86
N SER A 145 3.70 -12.56 10.53
CA SER A 145 3.31 -11.46 9.63
C SER A 145 1.78 -11.28 9.55
N ASP A 146 1.01 -12.34 9.76
CA ASP A 146 -0.46 -12.32 9.62
C ASP A 146 -1.23 -11.87 10.88
N ARG A 147 -0.59 -11.88 12.06
CA ARG A 147 -1.25 -11.63 13.35
C ARG A 147 -1.12 -10.17 13.80
N VAL A 148 0.01 -9.52 13.50
CA VAL A 148 0.25 -8.10 13.80
C VAL A 148 -0.79 -7.20 13.11
N CYS A 149 -1.15 -7.48 11.85
CA CYS A 149 -2.18 -6.73 11.14
C CYS A 149 -3.60 -6.96 11.70
N LYS A 150 -3.91 -8.10 12.33
CA LYS A 150 -5.25 -8.37 12.90
C LYS A 150 -5.41 -7.86 14.32
N GLU A 151 -4.35 -7.91 15.13
CA GLU A 151 -4.43 -7.55 16.55
C GLU A 151 -4.19 -6.06 16.82
N VAL A 152 -3.45 -5.35 15.95
CA VAL A 152 -3.30 -3.88 16.05
C VAL A 152 -4.50 -3.16 15.43
N CYS A 153 -5.14 -3.76 14.42
CA CYS A 153 -6.38 -3.26 13.82
C CYS A 153 -7.61 -3.68 14.64
N GLY A 154 -7.57 -3.45 15.96
CA GLY A 154 -8.64 -3.79 16.90
C GLY A 154 -10.02 -3.73 16.25
N SER A 155 -10.75 -4.83 16.36
CA SER A 155 -12.14 -4.95 15.93
C SER A 155 -12.98 -3.84 16.55
N GLU A 156 -13.09 -2.71 15.85
CA GLU A 156 -14.23 -1.80 15.90
C GLU A 156 -14.87 -1.83 14.50
N ALA A 157 -15.41 -3.02 14.19
CA ALA A 157 -16.64 -3.10 13.44
C ALA A 157 -17.79 -3.06 14.48
N ALA A 158 -18.25 -1.86 14.82
CA ALA A 158 -19.49 -1.54 15.52
C ALA A 158 -19.52 0.00 15.61
N ASP A 159 -20.48 0.77 15.07
CA ASP A 159 -21.84 0.53 14.58
C ASP A 159 -22.07 1.22 13.23
#